data_AF-A0A6C1E8M2-F1
#
_entry.id   AF-A0A6C1E8M2-F1
#
_cell.length_a   1.000
_cell.length_b   1.000
_cell.length_c   1.000
_cell.angle_alpha   90.00
_cell.angle_beta   90.00
_cell.angle_gamma   90.00
#
_symmetry.space_group_name_H-M   'P 1'
#
loop_
_entity.id
_entity.type
_entity.pdbx_description
1 polymer ?
#
loop_
_entity_poly.entity_id
_entity_poly.type
_entity_poly.pdbx_seq_one_letter_code
_entity_poly.pdbx_strand_id
1 'polypeptide(L)'
;MAPKKKSNEKTVQAKGTEEDYLVSQYKPYAVNDIIQNLNNKVSRTTAAKALENLVNEKRIVSKAFGKILIYSCNEQEPELPKDIDFSKFDFETVSQLRNDLIELERDKATARDALDSVTKEPENGELLSIIEKEETELREIESKLESLQNDWNPANDEIVKQIISRDTLLQKEISKRSKICKNLVATIKDSVCPKNMDEFLVCIWNEFYCLLAKYTNKSLTQEEIGFETI
;
A
#
# COMPACT_ATOMS: atom_id res chain seq x y z
N MET A 1 -40.52 -7.38 -38.04
CA MET A 1 -39.25 -7.08 -38.72
C MET A 1 -38.20 -6.79 -37.66
N ALA A 2 -37.28 -7.72 -37.42
CA ALA A 2 -36.17 -7.55 -36.49
C ALA A 2 -34.94 -7.01 -37.26
N PRO A 3 -34.18 -6.03 -36.71
CA PRO A 3 -33.05 -5.45 -37.42
C PRO A 3 -31.85 -6.42 -37.40
N LYS A 4 -31.24 -6.59 -38.57
CA LYS A 4 -30.04 -7.41 -38.79
C LYS A 4 -28.84 -6.84 -38.01
N LYS A 5 -28.24 -7.68 -37.18
CA LYS A 5 -26.96 -7.40 -36.52
C LYS A 5 -25.82 -7.61 -37.52
N LYS A 6 -25.11 -6.53 -37.87
CA LYS A 6 -23.93 -6.53 -38.74
C LYS A 6 -22.83 -7.40 -38.13
N SER A 7 -22.35 -8.39 -38.88
CA SER A 7 -21.13 -9.14 -38.61
C SER A 7 -19.93 -8.21 -38.79
N ASN A 8 -19.24 -7.92 -37.70
CA ASN A 8 -18.02 -7.12 -37.73
C ASN A 8 -16.83 -8.07 -37.95
N GLU A 9 -16.23 -7.98 -39.13
CA GLU A 9 -14.96 -8.61 -39.49
C GLU A 9 -13.85 -8.08 -38.56
N LYS A 10 -13.42 -8.90 -37.61
CA LYS A 10 -12.24 -8.68 -36.76
C LYS A 10 -11.25 -9.83 -36.92
N THR A 11 -11.04 -10.29 -38.15
CA THR A 11 -10.22 -11.49 -38.42
C THR A 11 -8.82 -11.17 -38.95
N VAL A 12 -8.46 -9.90 -39.13
CA VAL A 12 -7.25 -9.52 -39.89
C VAL A 12 -6.10 -8.97 -39.04
N GLN A 13 -6.32 -8.51 -37.81
CA GLN A 13 -5.25 -7.90 -36.99
C GLN A 13 -4.49 -8.86 -36.06
N ALA A 14 -4.99 -10.08 -35.84
CA ALA A 14 -4.28 -11.07 -35.01
C ALA A 14 -3.02 -11.56 -35.72
N LYS A 15 -3.16 -12.08 -36.95
CA LYS A 15 -2.13 -12.82 -37.71
C LYS A 15 -0.73 -12.17 -37.74
N GLY A 16 -0.64 -10.84 -37.84
CA GLY A 16 0.65 -10.15 -37.89
C GLY A 16 1.36 -10.11 -36.53
N THR A 17 0.60 -9.98 -35.43
CA THR A 17 1.18 -9.78 -34.10
C THR A 17 1.85 -11.05 -33.58
N GLU A 18 1.32 -12.23 -33.87
CA GLU A 18 1.90 -13.50 -33.41
C GLU A 18 3.15 -13.90 -34.21
N GLU A 19 3.16 -13.67 -35.52
CA GLU A 19 4.32 -13.96 -36.37
C GLU A 19 5.48 -13.02 -36.07
N ASP A 20 5.22 -11.71 -36.01
CA ASP A 20 6.24 -10.70 -35.69
C ASP A 20 6.88 -10.98 -34.32
N TYR A 21 6.08 -11.45 -33.36
CA TYR A 21 6.57 -11.84 -32.04
C TYR A 21 7.49 -13.08 -32.10
N LEU A 22 7.11 -14.12 -32.84
CA LEU A 22 7.93 -15.33 -32.98
C LEU A 22 9.23 -15.05 -33.74
N VAL A 23 9.19 -14.21 -34.77
CA VAL A 23 10.38 -13.79 -35.54
C VAL A 23 11.30 -12.93 -34.67
N SER A 24 10.76 -11.98 -33.90
CA SER A 24 11.57 -11.12 -33.02
C SER A 24 12.26 -11.89 -31.90
N GLN A 25 11.58 -12.88 -31.29
CA GLN A 25 12.14 -13.62 -30.16
C GLN A 25 13.04 -14.79 -30.60
N TYR A 26 12.85 -15.31 -31.82
CA TYR A 26 13.56 -16.47 -32.38
C TYR A 26 13.66 -17.65 -31.38
N LYS A 27 12.56 -17.88 -30.64
CA LYS A 27 12.48 -18.88 -29.57
C LYS A 27 11.21 -19.72 -29.73
N PRO A 28 11.27 -21.04 -29.46
CA PRO A 28 10.10 -21.91 -29.52
C PRO A 28 9.20 -21.69 -28.30
N TYR A 29 7.90 -21.46 -28.53
CA TYR A 29 6.91 -21.22 -27.47
C TYR A 29 5.65 -22.07 -27.64
N ALA A 30 4.96 -22.36 -26.53
CA ALA A 30 3.63 -22.94 -26.57
C ALA A 30 2.55 -21.85 -26.74
N VAL A 31 1.35 -22.24 -27.19
CA VAL A 31 0.21 -21.31 -27.40
C VAL A 31 -0.06 -20.43 -26.17
N ASN A 32 -0.04 -21.03 -24.98
CA ASN A 32 -0.30 -20.29 -23.73
C ASN A 32 0.77 -19.23 -23.45
N ASP A 33 2.04 -19.56 -23.69
CA ASP A 33 3.15 -18.64 -23.46
C ASP A 33 3.11 -17.47 -24.44
N ILE A 34 2.76 -17.72 -25.70
CA ILE A 34 2.59 -16.68 -26.73
C ILE A 34 1.48 -15.70 -26.31
N ILE A 35 0.33 -16.20 -25.84
CA ILE A 35 -0.79 -15.36 -25.40
C ILE A 35 -0.39 -14.51 -24.17
N GLN A 36 0.33 -15.11 -23.23
CA GLN A 36 0.80 -14.43 -22.03
C GLN A 36 1.80 -13.32 -22.37
N ASN A 37 2.78 -13.62 -23.23
CA ASN A 37 3.78 -12.63 -23.67
C ASN A 37 3.18 -11.50 -24.53
N LEU A 38 2.05 -11.77 -25.21
CA LEU A 38 1.27 -10.77 -25.94
C LEU A 38 0.24 -10.04 -25.03
N ASN A 39 0.38 -10.14 -23.70
CA ASN A 39 -0.49 -9.49 -22.71
C ASN A 39 -1.99 -9.81 -22.87
N ASN A 40 -2.33 -11.06 -23.23
CA ASN A 40 -3.72 -11.50 -23.42
C ASN A 40 -4.53 -10.68 -24.44
N LYS A 41 -3.87 -9.99 -25.38
CA LYS A 41 -4.54 -9.21 -26.45
C LYS A 41 -5.40 -10.08 -27.36
N VAL A 42 -5.14 -11.38 -27.42
CA VAL A 42 -5.80 -12.35 -28.30
C VAL A 42 -6.35 -13.50 -27.47
N SER A 43 -7.58 -13.94 -27.77
CA SER A 43 -8.19 -15.08 -27.08
C SER A 43 -7.46 -16.39 -27.43
N ARG A 44 -7.44 -17.36 -26.50
CA ARG A 44 -6.74 -18.65 -26.72
C ARG A 44 -7.17 -19.35 -28.00
N THR A 45 -8.46 -19.35 -28.29
CA THR A 45 -9.01 -19.98 -29.49
C THR A 45 -8.64 -19.22 -30.77
N THR A 46 -8.57 -17.89 -30.71
CA THR A 46 -8.16 -17.06 -31.86
C THR A 46 -6.67 -17.21 -32.14
N ALA A 47 -5.82 -17.21 -31.10
CA ALA A 47 -4.38 -17.37 -31.23
C ALA A 47 -4.01 -18.76 -31.76
N ALA A 48 -4.63 -19.83 -31.23
CA ALA A 48 -4.41 -21.19 -31.75
C ALA A 48 -4.76 -21.30 -33.25
N LYS A 49 -5.90 -20.73 -33.66
CA LYS A 49 -6.31 -20.72 -35.08
C LYS A 49 -5.39 -19.85 -35.95
N ALA A 50 -4.91 -18.72 -35.45
CA ALA A 50 -3.98 -17.86 -36.18
C ALA A 50 -2.65 -18.60 -36.39
N LEU A 51 -2.12 -19.24 -35.36
CA LEU A 51 -0.89 -20.05 -35.43
C LEU A 51 -1.06 -21.26 -36.36
N GLU A 52 -2.17 -22.00 -36.28
CA GLU A 52 -2.45 -23.10 -37.22
C GLU A 52 -2.52 -22.62 -38.68
N ASN A 53 -3.12 -21.45 -38.92
CA ASN A 53 -3.14 -20.86 -40.26
C ASN A 53 -1.73 -20.48 -40.74
N LEU A 54 -0.88 -19.91 -39.86
CA LEU A 54 0.50 -19.58 -40.19
C LEU A 54 1.36 -20.82 -40.45
N VAL A 55 1.07 -21.95 -39.77
CA VAL A 55 1.68 -23.26 -40.05
C VAL A 55 1.24 -23.77 -41.44
N ASN A 56 -0.05 -23.65 -41.77
CA ASN A 56 -0.58 -24.05 -43.08
C ASN A 56 0.01 -23.20 -44.22
N GLU A 57 0.22 -21.91 -43.98
CA GLU A 57 0.90 -20.97 -44.88
C GLU A 57 2.43 -21.21 -44.93
N LYS A 58 2.96 -22.19 -44.18
CA LYS A 58 4.39 -22.54 -44.05
C LYS A 58 5.29 -21.39 -43.58
N ARG A 59 4.74 -20.40 -42.88
CA ARG A 59 5.50 -19.25 -42.35
C ARG A 59 6.15 -19.57 -41.00
N ILE A 60 5.55 -20.48 -40.24
CA ILE A 60 6.06 -20.97 -38.95
C ILE A 60 6.00 -22.51 -38.91
N VAL A 61 6.84 -23.11 -38.08
CA VAL A 61 6.86 -24.56 -37.82
C VAL A 61 6.13 -24.86 -36.53
N SER A 62 5.31 -25.92 -36.52
CA SER A 62 4.77 -26.49 -35.28
C SER A 62 5.27 -27.91 -35.08
N LYS A 63 5.63 -28.27 -33.83
CA LYS A 63 5.96 -29.63 -33.44
C LYS A 63 5.20 -30.01 -32.16
N ALA A 64 4.53 -31.15 -32.20
CA ALA A 64 3.82 -31.69 -31.05
C ALA A 64 4.81 -32.37 -30.09
N PHE A 65 4.76 -31.97 -28.82
CA PHE A 65 5.47 -32.59 -27.72
C PHE A 65 4.44 -33.10 -26.70
N GLY A 66 4.07 -34.37 -26.84
CA GLY A 66 3.01 -34.99 -26.03
C GLY A 66 1.66 -34.31 -26.26
N LYS A 67 1.13 -33.64 -25.22
CA LYS A 67 -0.15 -32.91 -25.27
C LYS A 67 -0.02 -31.44 -25.68
N ILE A 68 1.20 -30.94 -25.82
CA ILE A 68 1.48 -29.51 -26.05
C ILE A 68 2.00 -29.33 -27.47
N LEU A 69 1.52 -28.30 -28.16
CA LEU A 69 2.00 -27.91 -29.49
C LEU A 69 2.93 -26.70 -29.33
N ILE A 70 4.17 -26.84 -29.80
CA ILE A 70 5.20 -25.81 -29.76
C ILE A 70 5.34 -25.21 -31.15
N TYR A 71 5.35 -23.89 -31.23
CA TYR A 71 5.49 -23.11 -32.45
C TYR A 71 6.82 -22.37 -32.46
N SER A 72 7.47 -22.34 -33.61
CA SER A 72 8.73 -21.62 -33.84
C SER A 72 8.69 -20.97 -35.23
N CYS A 73 9.36 -19.85 -35.41
CA CYS A 73 9.61 -19.32 -36.75
C CYS A 73 10.51 -20.29 -37.55
N ASN A 74 10.41 -20.23 -38.88
CA ASN A 74 11.34 -20.94 -39.75
C ASN A 74 12.76 -20.39 -39.57
N GLU A 75 13.77 -21.22 -39.86
CA GLU A 75 15.14 -20.75 -39.98
C GLU A 75 15.21 -19.69 -41.08
N GLN A 76 15.48 -18.45 -40.67
CA GLN A 76 15.76 -17.35 -41.58
C GLN A 76 17.27 -17.16 -41.60
N GLU A 77 17.86 -17.14 -42.79
CA GLU A 77 19.24 -16.70 -42.93
C GLU A 77 19.27 -15.22 -42.57
N PRO A 78 19.96 -14.82 -41.48
CA PRO A 78 19.98 -13.43 -41.08
C PRO A 78 20.59 -12.61 -42.22
N GLU A 79 19.90 -11.53 -42.63
CA GLU A 79 20.47 -10.55 -43.54
C GLU A 79 21.62 -9.83 -42.81
N LEU A 80 22.80 -10.43 -42.87
CA LEU A 80 24.01 -9.88 -42.32
C LEU A 80 24.50 -8.75 -43.24
N PRO A 81 24.72 -7.53 -42.73
CA PRO A 81 25.42 -6.50 -43.48
C PRO A 81 26.74 -7.05 -44.03
N LYS A 82 27.00 -6.82 -45.32
CA LYS A 82 28.14 -7.41 -46.06
C LYS A 82 29.52 -7.03 -45.53
N ASP A 83 29.60 -6.04 -44.65
CA ASP A 83 30.84 -5.49 -44.08
C ASP A 83 31.09 -5.92 -42.63
N ILE A 84 30.40 -6.95 -42.13
CA ILE A 84 30.62 -7.45 -40.76
C ILE A 84 31.85 -8.36 -40.71
N ASP A 85 32.87 -7.89 -40.01
CA ASP A 85 34.03 -8.66 -39.64
C ASP A 85 33.73 -9.50 -38.40
N PHE A 86 33.38 -10.77 -38.60
CA PHE A 86 33.09 -11.72 -37.53
C PHE A 86 34.28 -11.96 -36.58
N SER A 87 35.51 -11.63 -36.99
CA SER A 87 36.68 -11.73 -36.11
C SER A 87 36.65 -10.72 -34.95
N LYS A 88 35.88 -9.63 -35.10
CA LYS A 88 35.69 -8.62 -34.04
C LYS A 88 34.66 -8.99 -33.00
N PHE A 89 33.85 -10.02 -33.26
CA PHE A 89 32.85 -10.55 -32.33
C PHE A 89 33.33 -11.86 -31.72
N ASP A 90 34.60 -11.90 -31.32
CA ASP A 90 35.16 -13.06 -30.64
C ASP A 90 34.75 -13.09 -29.16
N PHE A 91 34.75 -14.27 -28.56
CA PHE A 91 34.42 -14.49 -27.16
C PHE A 91 35.25 -13.59 -26.23
N GLU A 92 36.50 -13.34 -26.56
CA GLU A 92 37.38 -12.45 -25.79
C GLU A 92 36.87 -11.01 -25.76
N THR A 93 36.43 -10.47 -26.90
CA THR A 93 35.88 -9.10 -26.98
C THR A 93 34.58 -8.97 -26.17
N VAL A 94 33.71 -9.98 -26.23
CA VAL A 94 32.47 -10.02 -25.45
C VAL A 94 32.76 -10.14 -23.95
N SER A 95 33.79 -10.91 -23.58
CA SER A 95 34.22 -11.06 -22.19
C SER A 95 34.81 -9.76 -21.64
N GLN A 96 35.62 -9.06 -22.43
CA GLN A 96 36.15 -7.73 -22.10
C GLN A 96 35.02 -6.72 -21.89
N LEU A 97 34.09 -6.60 -22.84
CA LEU A 97 32.94 -5.70 -22.72
C LEU A 97 32.07 -5.99 -21.50
N ARG A 98 31.96 -7.27 -21.09
CA ARG A 98 31.25 -7.64 -19.85
C ARG A 98 32.00 -7.17 -18.61
N ASN A 99 33.32 -7.32 -18.58
CA ASN A 99 34.13 -6.83 -17.46
C ASN A 99 34.06 -5.30 -17.36
N ASP A 100 34.19 -4.60 -18.49
CA ASP A 100 34.07 -3.14 -18.56
C ASP A 100 32.69 -2.68 -18.07
N LEU A 101 31.62 -3.40 -18.42
CA LEU A 101 30.27 -3.11 -17.95
C LEU A 101 30.18 -3.25 -16.41
N ILE A 102 30.73 -4.33 -15.85
CA ILE A 102 30.75 -4.57 -14.40
C ILE A 102 31.53 -3.46 -13.68
N GLU A 103 32.68 -3.06 -14.22
CA GLU A 103 33.48 -1.96 -13.67
C GLU A 103 32.73 -0.63 -13.73
N LEU A 104 32.12 -0.31 -14.87
CA LEU A 104 31.34 0.92 -15.04
C LEU A 104 30.09 0.95 -14.13
N GLU A 105 29.43 -0.19 -13.91
CA GLU A 105 28.33 -0.29 -12.96
C GLU A 105 28.77 -0.05 -11.52
N ARG A 106 29.96 -0.55 -11.15
CA ARG A 106 30.57 -0.31 -9.83
C ARG A 106 30.94 1.17 -9.65
N ASP A 107 31.52 1.79 -10.66
CA ASP A 107 31.87 3.22 -10.63
C ASP A 107 30.62 4.09 -10.52
N LYS A 108 29.58 3.76 -11.29
CA LYS A 108 28.29 4.42 -11.21
C LYS A 108 27.67 4.31 -9.81
N ALA A 109 27.72 3.13 -9.19
CA ALA A 109 27.22 2.95 -7.83
C ALA A 109 27.99 3.83 -6.84
N THR A 110 29.32 3.82 -6.92
CA THR A 110 30.19 4.62 -6.06
C THR A 110 29.95 6.13 -6.22
N ALA A 111 29.82 6.61 -7.46
CA ALA A 111 29.52 8.01 -7.76
C ALA A 111 28.13 8.42 -7.25
N ARG A 112 27.16 7.50 -7.32
CA ARG A 112 25.81 7.72 -6.79
C ARG A 112 25.81 7.80 -5.26
N ASP A 113 26.53 6.92 -4.58
CA ASP A 113 26.67 6.96 -3.12
C ASP A 113 27.32 8.27 -2.66
N ALA A 114 28.34 8.75 -3.38
CA ALA A 114 28.97 10.04 -3.11
C ALA A 114 27.98 11.20 -3.30
N LEU A 115 27.19 11.19 -4.38
CA LEU A 115 26.17 12.20 -4.64
C LEU A 115 25.08 12.20 -3.56
N ASP A 116 24.59 11.02 -3.19
CA ASP A 116 23.58 10.85 -2.15
C ASP A 116 24.11 11.29 -0.78
N SER A 117 25.41 11.12 -0.51
CA SER A 117 26.03 11.64 0.71
C SER A 117 26.04 13.17 0.76
N VAL A 118 26.38 13.84 -0.35
CA VAL A 118 26.43 15.30 -0.42
C VAL A 118 25.03 15.91 -0.43
N THR A 119 24.07 15.27 -1.12
CA THR A 119 22.68 15.77 -1.24
C THR A 119 21.89 15.64 0.07
N LYS A 120 22.32 14.79 1.00
CA LYS A 120 21.74 14.71 2.35
C LYS A 120 22.04 15.95 3.18
N GLU A 121 23.14 16.63 2.90
CA GLU A 121 23.48 17.87 3.58
C GLU A 121 22.68 19.02 2.93
N PRO A 122 21.92 19.80 3.70
CA PRO A 122 21.18 20.94 3.16
C PRO A 122 22.15 21.99 2.60
N GLU A 123 21.67 22.76 1.63
CA GLU A 123 22.52 23.78 1.00
C GLU A 123 22.98 24.82 2.02
N ASN A 124 24.15 25.42 1.79
CA ASN A 124 24.76 26.34 2.75
C ASN A 124 23.87 27.57 3.08
N GLY A 125 23.00 27.98 2.15
CA GLY A 125 22.01 29.03 2.39
C GLY A 125 20.82 28.56 3.24
N GLU A 126 20.38 27.31 3.08
CA GLU A 126 19.33 26.71 3.89
C GLU A 126 19.80 26.44 5.32
N LEU A 127 21.07 26.07 5.49
CA LEU A 127 21.70 25.89 6.81
C LEU A 127 21.59 27.16 7.67
N LEU A 128 21.82 28.34 7.10
CA LEU A 128 21.69 29.61 7.83
C LEU A 128 20.24 29.86 8.30
N SER A 129 19.26 29.55 7.45
CA SER A 129 17.85 29.67 7.81
C SER A 129 17.44 28.66 8.89
N ILE A 130 17.96 27.44 8.83
CA ILE A 130 17.74 26.41 9.86
C ILE A 130 18.34 26.87 11.19
N ILE A 131 19.58 27.39 11.19
CA ILE A 131 20.23 27.90 12.40
C ILE A 131 19.40 29.03 13.01
N GLU A 132 18.98 30.02 12.21
CA GLU A 132 18.16 31.13 12.71
C GLU A 132 16.85 30.63 13.32
N LYS A 133 16.19 29.66 12.68
CA LYS A 133 14.97 29.04 13.18
C LYS A 133 15.20 28.32 14.51
N GLU A 134 16.19 27.44 14.58
CA GLU A 134 16.53 26.70 15.80
C GLU A 134 16.90 27.65 16.95
N GLU A 135 17.63 28.73 16.66
CA GLU A 135 17.93 29.77 17.65
C GLU A 135 16.68 30.51 18.14
N THR A 136 15.72 30.80 17.25
CA THR A 136 14.43 31.38 17.67
C THR A 136 13.65 30.42 18.56
N GLU A 137 13.59 29.14 18.21
CA GLU A 137 12.90 28.12 19.00
C GLU A 137 13.56 27.93 20.37
N LEU A 138 14.90 27.92 20.43
CA LEU A 138 15.64 27.89 21.70
C LEU A 138 15.29 29.09 22.59
N ARG A 139 15.32 30.31 22.04
CA ARG A 139 14.95 31.52 22.80
C ARG A 139 13.52 31.45 23.33
N GLU A 140 12.57 30.94 22.55
CA GLU A 140 11.19 30.76 23.00
C GLU A 140 11.07 29.71 24.11
N ILE A 141 11.75 28.57 23.98
CA ILE A 141 11.74 27.50 24.97
C ILE A 141 12.37 27.99 26.27
N GLU A 142 13.50 28.70 26.20
CA GLU A 142 14.17 29.29 27.36
C GLU A 142 13.27 30.31 28.06
N SER A 143 12.60 31.20 27.30
CA SER A 143 11.66 32.16 27.88
C SER A 143 10.46 31.48 28.55
N LYS A 144 9.91 30.43 27.93
CA LYS A 144 8.84 29.62 28.53
C LYS A 144 9.33 28.92 29.80
N LEU A 145 10.53 28.34 29.78
CA LEU A 145 11.12 27.69 30.93
C LEU A 145 11.33 28.68 32.09
N GLU A 146 11.85 29.87 31.81
CA GLU A 146 12.04 30.92 32.80
C GLU A 146 10.71 31.36 33.42
N SER A 147 9.66 31.56 32.60
CA SER A 147 8.32 31.89 33.11
C SER A 147 7.78 30.79 34.04
N LEU A 148 7.91 29.52 33.64
CA LEU A 148 7.46 28.38 34.44
C LEU A 148 8.26 28.21 35.72
N GLN A 149 9.57 28.49 35.71
CA GLN A 149 10.41 28.46 36.91
C GLN A 149 10.07 29.58 37.88
N ASN A 150 9.82 30.79 37.37
CA ASN A 150 9.42 31.94 38.19
C ASN A 150 8.02 31.74 38.81
N ASP A 151 7.10 31.14 38.05
CA ASP A 151 5.75 30.82 38.52
C ASP A 151 5.69 29.52 39.37
N TRP A 152 6.81 28.81 39.50
CA TRP A 152 6.87 27.56 40.25
C TRP A 152 6.85 27.80 41.76
N ASN A 153 5.81 27.31 42.41
CA ASN A 153 5.69 27.30 43.86
C ASN A 153 5.80 25.86 44.41
N PRO A 154 6.81 25.55 45.24
CA PRO A 154 6.96 24.23 45.88
C PRO A 154 5.73 23.77 46.67
N ALA A 155 4.95 24.69 47.23
CA ALA A 155 3.72 24.37 47.95
C ALA A 155 2.62 23.78 47.04
N ASN A 156 2.64 24.10 45.73
CA ASN A 156 1.69 23.55 44.77
C ASN A 156 1.92 22.05 44.54
N ASP A 157 3.14 21.53 44.65
CA ASP A 157 3.43 20.10 44.39
C ASP A 157 2.70 19.19 45.39
N GLU A 158 2.73 19.53 46.68
CA GLU A 158 2.02 18.78 47.71
C GLU A 158 0.49 18.88 47.55
N ILE A 159 -0.02 20.08 47.23
CA ILE A 159 -1.44 20.29 46.94
C ILE A 159 -1.88 19.45 45.73
N VAL A 160 -1.10 19.47 44.64
CA VAL A 160 -1.36 18.69 43.43
C VAL A 160 -1.35 17.20 43.73
N LYS A 161 -0.37 16.69 44.50
CA LYS A 161 -0.35 15.27 44.93
C LYS A 161 -1.59 14.89 45.72
N GLN A 162 -2.04 15.74 46.63
CA GLN A 162 -3.26 15.48 47.39
C GLN A 162 -4.51 15.53 46.52
N ILE A 163 -4.60 16.45 45.55
CA ILE A 163 -5.71 16.53 44.59
C ILE A 163 -5.75 15.26 43.73
N ILE A 164 -4.61 14.84 43.16
CA ILE A 164 -4.50 13.61 42.36
C ILE A 164 -4.91 12.40 43.20
N SER A 165 -4.41 12.29 44.44
CA SER A 165 -4.78 11.21 45.34
C SER A 165 -6.30 11.17 45.59
N ARG A 166 -6.92 12.32 45.91
CA ARG A 166 -8.37 12.41 46.13
C ARG A 166 -9.16 12.08 44.87
N ASP A 167 -8.75 12.57 43.71
CA ASP A 167 -9.42 12.26 42.45
C ASP A 167 -9.35 10.77 42.13
N THR A 168 -8.18 10.12 42.29
CA THR A 168 -8.08 8.66 42.07
C THR A 168 -8.97 7.85 43.01
N LEU A 169 -9.17 8.31 44.27
CA LEU A 169 -10.10 7.69 45.20
C LEU A 169 -11.55 7.89 44.77
N LEU A 170 -11.91 9.10 44.34
CA LEU A 170 -13.25 9.42 43.84
C LEU A 170 -13.58 8.60 42.59
N GLN A 171 -12.66 8.48 41.63
CA GLN A 171 -12.84 7.65 40.43
C GLN A 171 -13.07 6.17 40.77
N LYS A 172 -12.31 5.63 41.74
CA LYS A 172 -12.51 4.26 42.23
C LYS A 172 -13.90 4.08 42.85
N GLU A 173 -14.34 5.04 43.66
CA GLU A 173 -15.62 4.97 44.34
C GLU A 173 -16.80 5.12 43.36
N ILE A 174 -16.70 6.03 42.38
CA ILE A 174 -17.67 6.16 41.29
C ILE A 174 -17.77 4.85 40.50
N SER A 175 -16.63 4.23 40.18
CA SER A 175 -16.59 2.95 39.46
C SER A 175 -17.28 1.82 40.25
N LYS A 176 -17.02 1.74 41.56
CA LYS A 176 -17.69 0.78 42.45
C LYS A 176 -19.20 1.01 42.51
N ARG A 177 -19.63 2.25 42.72
CA ARG A 177 -21.04 2.61 42.81
C ARG A 177 -21.77 2.38 41.48
N SER A 178 -21.14 2.72 40.36
CA SER A 178 -21.66 2.39 39.02
C SER A 178 -21.86 0.89 38.85
N LYS A 179 -20.90 0.07 39.29
CA LYS A 179 -21.02 -1.41 39.23
C LYS A 179 -22.16 -1.94 40.10
N ILE A 180 -22.33 -1.40 41.31
CA ILE A 180 -23.45 -1.77 42.20
C ILE A 180 -24.79 -1.41 41.55
N CYS A 181 -24.92 -0.20 41.00
CA CYS A 181 -26.13 0.22 40.29
C CYS A 181 -26.41 -0.68 39.07
N LYS A 182 -25.39 -1.00 38.26
CA LYS A 182 -25.53 -1.93 37.12
C LYS A 182 -26.00 -3.31 37.55
N ASN A 183 -25.46 -3.85 38.64
CA ASN A 183 -25.88 -5.14 39.19
C ASN A 183 -27.33 -5.10 39.68
N LEU A 184 -27.74 -4.02 40.37
CA LEU A 184 -29.12 -3.83 40.81
C LEU A 184 -30.09 -3.77 39.63
N VAL A 185 -29.74 -3.01 38.59
CA VAL A 185 -30.52 -2.92 37.35
C VAL A 185 -30.66 -4.31 36.70
N ALA A 186 -29.59 -5.11 36.65
CA ALA A 186 -29.65 -6.48 36.13
C ALA A 186 -30.59 -7.36 36.98
N THR A 187 -30.53 -7.29 38.30
CA THR A 187 -31.46 -8.05 39.18
C THR A 187 -32.92 -7.63 38.98
N ILE A 188 -33.18 -6.34 38.76
CA ILE A 188 -34.53 -5.85 38.46
C ILE A 188 -34.99 -6.36 37.09
N LYS A 189 -34.10 -6.39 36.09
CA LYS A 189 -34.40 -6.91 34.76
C LYS A 189 -34.83 -8.38 34.84
N ASP A 190 -34.10 -9.18 35.61
CA ASP A 190 -34.35 -10.62 35.75
C ASP A 190 -35.63 -10.93 36.55
N SER A 191 -36.04 -10.05 37.47
CA SER A 191 -37.23 -10.25 38.32
C SER A 191 -38.52 -9.68 37.74
N VAL A 192 -38.46 -8.54 37.06
CA VAL A 192 -39.63 -7.81 36.53
C VAL A 192 -39.83 -8.06 35.02
N CYS A 193 -38.81 -8.57 34.32
CA CYS A 193 -38.81 -8.83 32.87
C CYS A 193 -39.45 -7.72 32.01
N PRO A 194 -39.09 -6.44 32.19
CA PRO A 194 -39.66 -5.36 31.39
C PRO A 194 -39.24 -5.47 29.92
N LYS A 195 -40.14 -5.10 29.01
CA LYS A 195 -39.87 -5.11 27.55
C LYS A 195 -38.84 -4.06 27.13
N ASN A 196 -38.81 -2.92 27.82
CA ASN A 196 -37.86 -1.84 27.61
C ASN A 196 -37.37 -1.34 28.97
N MET A 197 -36.07 -1.53 29.25
CA MET A 197 -35.47 -1.21 30.55
C MET A 197 -35.29 0.31 30.72
N ASP A 198 -34.98 1.01 29.63
CA ASP A 198 -34.68 2.44 29.63
C ASP A 198 -35.92 3.29 29.89
N GLU A 199 -37.06 2.89 29.33
CA GLU A 199 -38.36 3.49 29.63
C GLU A 199 -38.81 3.21 31.07
N PHE A 200 -38.57 2.00 31.57
CA PHE A 200 -38.94 1.60 32.93
C PHE A 200 -38.16 2.35 34.01
N LEU A 201 -36.88 2.63 33.75
CA LEU A 201 -35.98 3.28 34.70
C LEU A 201 -35.72 4.76 34.34
N VAL A 202 -36.54 5.37 33.49
CA VAL A 202 -36.32 6.73 32.97
C VAL A 202 -36.13 7.76 34.10
N CYS A 203 -36.86 7.60 35.21
CA CYS A 203 -36.73 8.47 36.40
C CYS A 203 -35.40 8.26 37.15
N ILE A 204 -34.87 7.04 37.17
CA ILE A 204 -33.61 6.69 37.85
C ILE A 204 -32.41 7.15 37.01
N TRP A 205 -32.49 6.93 35.69
CA TRP A 205 -31.42 7.32 34.78
C TRP A 205 -31.31 8.84 34.64
N ASN A 206 -32.41 9.61 34.61
CA ASN A 206 -32.34 11.06 34.45
C ASN A 206 -31.57 11.75 35.59
N GLU A 207 -31.77 11.32 36.84
CA GLU A 207 -30.99 11.83 37.97
C GLU A 207 -29.52 11.37 37.93
N PHE A 208 -29.26 10.13 37.51
CA PHE A 208 -27.91 9.57 37.44
C PHE A 208 -27.06 10.22 36.33
N TYR A 209 -27.64 10.46 35.15
CA TYR A 209 -26.99 11.15 34.03
C TYR A 209 -26.68 12.62 34.38
N CYS A 210 -27.58 13.31 35.08
CA CYS A 210 -27.34 14.68 35.53
C CYS A 210 -26.17 14.80 36.52
N LEU A 211 -25.97 13.78 37.38
CA LEU A 211 -24.85 13.72 38.32
C LEU A 211 -23.52 13.36 37.64
N LEU A 212 -23.54 12.41 36.70
CA LEU A 212 -22.32 11.98 35.98
C LEU A 212 -21.85 13.00 34.94
N ALA A 213 -22.76 13.64 34.22
CA ALA A 213 -22.43 14.68 33.23
C ALA A 213 -21.81 15.93 33.88
N LYS A 214 -22.24 16.27 35.11
CA LYS A 214 -21.63 17.37 35.88
C LYS A 214 -20.21 17.06 36.36
N TYR A 215 -19.87 15.79 36.59
CA TYR A 215 -18.57 15.40 37.16
C TYR A 215 -17.49 15.16 36.09
N THR A 216 -17.87 14.73 34.89
CA THR A 216 -16.90 14.36 33.84
C THR A 216 -16.57 15.47 32.86
N ASN A 217 -17.24 16.64 32.95
CA ASN A 217 -17.10 17.78 32.03
C ASN A 217 -17.08 17.36 30.54
N LYS A 218 -17.72 16.24 30.25
CA LYS A 218 -17.87 15.61 28.96
C LYS A 218 -19.37 15.37 28.85
N SER A 219 -20.01 15.96 27.84
CA SER A 219 -21.39 15.68 27.50
C SER A 219 -21.47 14.22 27.03
N LEU A 220 -21.62 13.30 27.99
CA LEU A 220 -21.82 11.88 27.77
C LEU A 220 -23.16 11.72 27.05
N THR A 221 -23.11 11.52 25.74
CA THR A 221 -24.23 10.99 24.97
C THR A 221 -24.41 9.50 25.30
N GLN A 222 -25.65 9.00 25.20
CA GLN A 222 -26.04 7.63 25.56
C GLN A 222 -25.19 6.53 24.88
N GLU A 223 -24.45 6.86 23.81
CA GLU A 223 -23.62 5.93 23.04
C GLU A 223 -22.28 5.54 23.72
N GLU A 224 -21.67 6.40 24.54
CA GLU A 224 -20.30 6.13 25.05
C GLU A 224 -20.24 5.05 26.18
N ILE A 225 -21.37 4.61 26.72
CA ILE A 225 -21.41 3.58 27.79
C ILE A 225 -21.52 2.15 27.22
N GLY A 226 -21.53 1.97 25.89
CA GLY A 226 -21.49 0.64 25.27
C GLY A 226 -22.75 -0.19 25.51
N PHE A 227 -23.92 0.46 25.42
CA PHE A 227 -25.17 -0.27 25.24
C PHE A 227 -25.45 -0.31 23.74
N GLU A 228 -25.08 -1.41 23.10
CA GLU A 228 -25.56 -1.72 21.76
C GLU A 228 -27.08 -1.77 21.77
N THR A 229 -27.66 -0.94 20.92
CA THR A 229 -29.09 -0.88 20.61
C THR A 229 -29.55 -2.23 20.07
N ILE A 230 -30.49 -2.87 20.75
CA ILE A 230 -31.44 -3.81 20.15
C ILE A 230 -32.85 -3.33 20.51
#